data_AF-G0MMP5-F1
#
_entry.id   AF-G0MMP5-F1
#
_cell.length_a   1.000
_cell.length_b   1.000
_cell.length_c   1.000
_cell.angle_alpha   90.00
_cell.angle_beta   90.00
_cell.angle_gamma   90.00
#
_symmetry.space_group_name_H-M   'P 1'
#
loop_
_entity.id
_entity.type
_entity.pdbx_description
1 polymer ?
#
loop_
_entity_poly.entity_id
_entity_poly.type
_entity_poly.pdbx_seq_one_letter_code
_entity_poly.pdbx_strand_id
1 'polypeptide(L)'
;MPTILGRALDYQSQLKVLQWMSPVKRYDMRAAGMTVLDTANNKAPLYFDFIEIQRNQVILHDVRTTWEVLGRLPDGKPFQFPGLQPGRGAPYDVDQYGRREEDPHLEQGDISIEDPVMANEEVLPIPESPVDGVEFYLKRTTKNHRTGKVDVAISKPGMKIRDALRLYVDRVVGTLDRSVFVERFSVQNTRIIFRLPVGLKLHIEELCYQANGNNLINGLLPIFTHPIKYMFLQVRHMDDQVFQNPTFRNCPRVFVCLPANQMWWSGVLRELEIPELVLFRSELIPRDLTTLASFWMEDHKRIGTTVSCLTRNVEAYLQDFAELPGVYKTVNPRSNSPYGFALTVKIDFASVICIYGAHAYCSVKRLLNQWDCEMIVIEVMDIQKVERLE
;
A
#
# COMPACT_ATOMS: atom_id res chain seq x y z
N MET A 1 36.24 12.28 9.20
CA MET A 1 35.41 11.65 10.25
C MET A 1 34.30 12.62 10.63
N PRO A 2 33.08 12.18 10.95
CA PRO A 2 32.15 13.02 11.70
C PRO A 2 32.73 13.13 13.11
N THR A 3 33.58 14.13 13.32
CA THR A 3 34.23 14.41 14.59
C THR A 3 33.25 15.17 15.46
N ILE A 4 32.68 14.49 16.45
CA ILE A 4 32.27 15.15 17.68
C ILE A 4 33.50 15.07 18.58
N LEU A 5 34.18 16.21 18.82
CA LEU A 5 35.31 16.31 19.75
C LEU A 5 36.56 15.45 19.43
N GLY A 6 36.89 15.26 18.14
CA GLY A 6 38.21 14.71 17.74
C GLY A 6 38.44 13.21 17.96
N ARG A 7 37.43 12.43 18.39
CA ARG A 7 37.51 10.96 18.47
C ARG A 7 36.57 10.29 17.47
N ALA A 8 37.02 9.20 16.86
CA ALA A 8 36.16 8.33 16.08
C ALA A 8 35.06 7.75 16.98
N LEU A 9 33.81 7.76 16.52
CA LEU A 9 32.72 7.08 17.22
C LEU A 9 33.01 5.58 17.29
N ASP A 10 32.81 4.96 18.45
CA ASP A 10 32.86 3.50 18.57
C ASP A 10 31.74 2.84 17.75
N TYR A 11 31.86 1.54 17.49
CA TYR A 11 30.92 0.79 16.65
C TYR A 11 29.45 0.85 17.13
N GLN A 12 29.21 0.80 18.44
CA GLN A 12 27.85 0.85 18.99
C GLN A 12 27.24 2.24 18.85
N SER A 13 28.05 3.27 19.05
CA SER A 13 27.67 4.66 18.79
C SER A 13 27.35 4.90 17.32
N GLN A 14 28.14 4.33 16.40
CA GLN A 14 27.84 4.36 14.96
C GLN A 14 26.51 3.68 14.63
N LEU A 15 26.24 2.48 15.18
CA LEU A 15 24.97 1.78 14.98
C LEU A 15 23.77 2.62 15.46
N LYS A 16 23.85 3.21 16.65
CA LYS A 16 22.77 4.07 17.18
C LYS A 16 22.52 5.28 16.29
N VAL A 17 23.57 5.97 15.86
CA VAL A 17 23.42 7.12 14.94
C VAL A 17 22.78 6.69 13.63
N LEU A 18 23.22 5.56 13.08
CA LEU A 18 22.69 5.04 11.84
C LEU A 18 21.21 4.68 11.99
N GLN A 19 20.79 3.98 13.07
CA GLN A 19 19.39 3.62 13.31
C GLN A 19 18.40 4.78 13.15
N TRP A 20 18.78 5.98 13.58
CA TRP A 20 17.95 7.20 13.46
C TRP A 20 18.15 7.98 12.16
N MET A 21 19.09 7.57 11.31
CA MET A 21 19.37 8.17 10.02
C MET A 21 18.52 7.53 8.93
N SER A 22 17.91 8.36 8.06
CA SER A 22 17.11 7.86 6.95
C SER A 22 17.94 6.97 6.01
N PRO A 23 17.39 5.86 5.50
CA PRO A 23 18.11 4.94 4.62
C PRO A 23 18.72 5.63 3.38
N VAL A 24 18.00 6.60 2.81
CA VAL A 24 18.49 7.39 1.66
C VAL A 24 19.73 8.19 2.03
N LYS A 25 19.74 8.83 3.21
CA LYS A 25 20.91 9.60 3.65
C LYS A 25 22.13 8.71 3.85
N ARG A 26 21.93 7.49 4.37
CA ARG A 26 22.99 6.49 4.49
C ARG A 26 23.54 6.09 3.12
N TYR A 27 22.66 5.89 2.14
CA TYR A 27 23.05 5.65 0.75
C TYR A 27 23.86 6.81 0.16
N ASP A 28 23.40 8.06 0.31
CA ASP A 28 24.11 9.25 -0.19
C ASP A 28 25.51 9.39 0.41
N MET A 29 25.67 9.10 1.71
CA MET A 29 26.97 9.11 2.38
C MET A 29 27.92 8.06 1.79
N ARG A 30 27.42 6.84 1.57
CA ARG A 30 28.21 5.77 0.95
C ARG A 30 28.59 6.13 -0.49
N ALA A 31 27.66 6.69 -1.27
CA ALA A 31 27.90 7.16 -2.63
C ALA A 31 28.93 8.31 -2.68
N ALA A 32 29.00 9.14 -1.64
CA ALA A 32 30.03 10.17 -1.47
C ALA A 32 31.40 9.61 -1.00
N GLY A 33 31.56 8.28 -0.92
CA GLY A 33 32.81 7.63 -0.53
C GLY A 33 33.04 7.56 0.99
N MET A 34 32.02 7.78 1.82
CA MET A 34 32.13 7.66 3.28
C MET A 34 32.12 6.19 3.73
N THR A 35 33.21 5.47 3.49
CA THR A 35 33.34 4.03 3.79
C THR A 35 33.51 3.73 5.28
N VAL A 36 33.84 4.73 6.11
CA VAL A 36 34.11 4.57 7.55
C VAL A 36 32.94 3.97 8.33
N LEU A 37 31.71 4.12 7.82
CA LEU A 37 30.50 3.59 8.45
C LEU A 37 30.02 2.29 7.82
N ASP A 38 30.67 1.75 6.78
CA ASP A 38 30.13 0.64 5.98
C ASP A 38 29.83 -0.60 6.84
N THR A 39 30.72 -0.95 7.77
CA THR A 39 30.55 -2.12 8.64
C THR A 39 29.32 -1.97 9.54
N ALA A 40 29.15 -0.80 10.17
CA ALA A 40 27.98 -0.51 11.00
C ALA A 40 26.70 -0.37 10.16
N ASN A 41 26.79 0.30 9.00
CA ASN A 41 25.68 0.53 8.09
C ASN A 41 25.09 -0.77 7.52
N ASN A 42 25.94 -1.76 7.24
CA ASN A 42 25.48 -3.05 6.74
C ASN A 42 24.74 -3.90 7.79
N LYS A 43 24.91 -3.59 9.09
CA LYS A 43 24.24 -4.29 10.21
C LYS A 43 23.12 -3.48 10.85
N ALA A 44 23.12 -2.15 10.71
CA ALA A 44 22.08 -1.30 11.26
C ALA A 44 20.74 -1.54 10.53
N PRO A 45 19.62 -1.68 11.26
CA PRO A 45 18.31 -1.82 10.64
C PRO A 45 17.96 -0.56 9.84
N LEU A 46 17.14 -0.77 8.80
CA LEU A 46 16.56 0.31 8.00
C LEU A 46 15.11 0.51 8.39
N TYR A 47 14.70 1.77 8.53
CA TYR A 47 13.32 2.15 8.80
C TYR A 47 12.84 3.06 7.66
N PHE A 48 11.73 2.67 7.05
CA PHE A 48 11.05 3.44 6.02
C PHE A 48 9.60 3.69 6.45
N ASP A 49 9.21 4.95 6.53
CA ASP A 49 7.78 5.29 6.72
C ASP A 49 6.96 4.83 5.51
N PHE A 50 7.56 4.88 4.33
CA PHE A 50 6.87 4.59 3.07
C PHE A 50 7.81 3.96 2.05
N ILE A 51 7.38 2.86 1.43
CA ILE A 51 7.95 2.33 0.21
C ILE A 51 6.83 2.20 -0.80
N GLU A 52 7.03 2.75 -1.99
CA GLU A 52 6.15 2.51 -3.13
C GLU A 52 6.95 2.01 -4.32
N ILE A 53 6.48 0.93 -4.93
CA ILE A 53 7.10 0.39 -6.14
C ILE A 53 6.07 0.45 -7.27
N GLN A 54 6.51 1.05 -8.38
CA GLN A 54 5.79 1.10 -9.64
C GLN A 54 6.67 0.50 -10.75
N ARG A 55 6.11 0.41 -11.97
CA ARG A 55 6.79 -0.21 -13.13
C ARG A 55 8.18 0.38 -13.42
N ASN A 56 8.32 1.70 -13.44
CA ASN A 56 9.55 2.40 -13.77
C ASN A 56 9.94 3.43 -12.71
N GLN A 57 9.43 3.26 -11.48
CA GLN A 57 9.66 4.20 -10.40
C GLN A 57 9.66 3.48 -9.05
N VAL A 58 10.50 3.95 -8.14
CA VAL A 58 10.50 3.57 -6.73
C VAL A 58 10.43 4.85 -5.90
N ILE A 59 9.59 4.85 -4.88
CA ILE A 59 9.54 5.89 -3.85
C ILE A 59 10.00 5.27 -2.55
N LEU A 60 11.08 5.80 -1.98
CA LEU A 60 11.60 5.41 -0.68
C LEU A 60 11.51 6.64 0.22
N HIS A 61 10.52 6.65 1.11
CA HIS A 61 10.18 7.78 1.97
C HIS A 61 9.89 9.03 1.11
N ASP A 62 10.68 10.10 1.25
CA ASP A 62 10.52 11.36 0.50
C ASP A 62 11.23 11.35 -0.86
N VAL A 63 11.92 10.27 -1.22
CA VAL A 63 12.75 10.22 -2.42
C VAL A 63 12.09 9.36 -3.48
N ARG A 64 11.67 10.03 -4.56
CA ARG A 64 11.16 9.41 -5.78
C ARG A 64 12.30 9.27 -6.78
N THR A 65 12.52 8.05 -7.26
CA THR A 65 13.43 7.77 -8.36
C THR A 65 12.64 7.16 -9.51
N THR A 66 12.72 7.78 -10.69
CA THR A 66 12.03 7.36 -11.91
C THR A 66 13.06 7.09 -13.01
N TRP A 67 12.79 6.08 -13.83
CA TRP A 67 13.60 5.71 -14.99
C TRP A 67 12.80 5.85 -16.28
N GLU A 68 13.45 6.41 -17.30
CA GLU A 68 12.91 6.60 -18.64
C GLU A 68 13.94 6.08 -19.65
N VAL A 69 13.51 5.30 -20.64
CA VAL A 69 14.35 4.96 -21.79
C VAL A 69 14.37 6.15 -22.75
N LEU A 70 15.55 6.58 -23.14
CA LEU A 70 15.76 7.57 -24.18
C LEU A 70 16.48 6.89 -25.34
N GLY A 71 16.23 7.36 -26.57
CA GLY A 71 17.02 6.95 -27.74
C GLY A 71 17.83 8.11 -28.30
N ARG A 72 18.91 7.79 -29.02
CA ARG A 72 19.68 8.73 -29.86
C ARG A 72 19.87 8.17 -31.24
N LEU A 73 19.71 9.01 -32.23
CA LEU A 73 20.10 8.71 -33.61
C LEU A 73 21.63 8.76 -33.76
N PRO A 74 22.21 8.17 -34.83
CA PRO A 74 23.65 8.22 -35.09
C PRO A 74 24.22 9.64 -35.21
N ASP A 75 23.38 10.60 -35.61
CA ASP A 75 23.74 12.03 -35.71
C ASP A 75 23.72 12.76 -34.35
N GLY A 76 23.43 12.04 -33.26
CA GLY A 76 23.40 12.58 -31.90
C GLY A 76 22.05 13.15 -31.47
N LYS A 77 21.06 13.24 -32.36
CA LYS A 77 19.75 13.82 -32.02
C LYS A 77 18.91 12.87 -31.15
N PRO A 78 18.09 13.41 -30.23
CA PRO A 78 17.15 12.59 -29.47
C PRO A 78 16.17 11.87 -30.40
N PHE A 79 16.03 10.55 -30.21
CA PHE A 79 14.97 9.77 -30.83
C PHE A 79 13.68 9.96 -30.03
N GLN A 80 12.59 10.29 -30.72
CA GLN A 80 11.28 10.43 -30.11
C GLN A 80 10.48 9.14 -30.29
N PHE A 81 10.08 8.54 -29.18
CA PHE A 81 9.19 7.39 -29.19
C PHE A 81 7.80 7.78 -29.73
N PRO A 82 7.27 7.06 -30.73
CA PRO A 82 5.91 7.27 -31.21
C PRO A 82 4.88 7.22 -30.06
N GLY A 83 3.89 8.11 -30.09
CA GLY A 83 2.81 8.16 -29.09
C GLY A 83 3.21 8.66 -27.69
N LEU A 84 4.49 8.97 -27.45
CA LEU A 84 4.94 9.56 -26.19
C LEU A 84 5.16 11.06 -26.32
N GLN A 85 4.91 11.78 -25.23
CA GLN A 85 5.16 13.22 -25.18
C GLN A 85 6.64 13.52 -25.48
N PRO A 86 6.93 14.51 -26.34
CA PRO A 86 8.29 14.93 -26.62
C PRO A 86 9.09 15.15 -25.31
N GLY A 87 10.26 14.52 -25.22
CA GLY A 87 11.18 14.70 -24.09
C GLY A 87 10.91 13.87 -22.83
N ARG A 88 9.89 12.99 -22.80
CA ARG A 88 9.59 12.14 -21.63
C ARG A 88 10.17 10.72 -21.66
N GLY A 89 10.76 10.29 -22.78
CA GLY A 89 11.26 8.92 -22.93
C GLY A 89 10.17 7.85 -22.75
N ALA A 90 10.54 6.57 -22.87
CA ALA A 90 9.63 5.44 -22.66
C ALA A 90 9.67 4.93 -21.20
N PRO A 91 8.51 4.67 -20.56
CA PRO A 91 8.44 4.14 -19.20
C PRO A 91 8.57 2.60 -19.14
N TYR A 92 9.14 1.99 -20.16
CA TYR A 92 9.23 0.54 -20.32
C TYR A 92 10.52 0.15 -21.03
N ASP A 93 10.98 -1.08 -20.80
CA ASP A 93 12.14 -1.63 -21.49
C ASP A 93 11.86 -1.77 -22.99
N VAL A 94 12.91 -1.51 -23.79
CA VAL A 94 12.90 -1.72 -25.24
C VAL A 94 14.00 -2.70 -25.63
N ASP A 95 13.75 -3.48 -26.66
CA ASP A 95 14.72 -4.36 -27.27
C ASP A 95 15.74 -3.59 -28.13
N GLN A 96 16.66 -4.32 -28.76
CA GLN A 96 17.69 -3.74 -29.63
C GLN A 96 17.13 -3.03 -30.88
N TYR A 97 15.85 -3.22 -31.19
CA TYR A 97 15.15 -2.62 -32.32
C TYR A 97 14.29 -1.43 -31.90
N GLY A 98 14.26 -1.09 -30.60
CA GLY A 98 13.42 -0.04 -30.03
C GLY A 98 11.98 -0.46 -29.75
N ARG A 99 11.66 -1.76 -29.88
CA ARG A 99 10.32 -2.28 -29.60
C ARG A 99 10.18 -2.57 -28.12
N ARG A 100 8.99 -2.38 -27.57
CA ARG A 100 8.70 -2.73 -26.17
C ARG A 100 9.00 -4.21 -25.91
N GLU A 101 9.75 -4.50 -24.86
CA GLU A 101 9.96 -5.88 -24.41
C GLU A 101 8.67 -6.38 -23.73
N GLU A 102 7.92 -7.26 -24.41
CA GLU A 102 6.64 -7.79 -23.91
C GLU A 102 6.80 -8.96 -22.95
N ASP A 103 7.83 -9.78 -23.15
CA ASP A 103 8.16 -10.94 -22.32
C ASP A 103 9.42 -10.66 -21.48
N PRO A 104 9.26 -9.99 -20.34
CA PRO A 104 10.36 -9.69 -19.45
C PRO A 104 10.92 -10.98 -18.81
N HIS A 105 12.16 -11.33 -19.14
CA HIS A 105 12.90 -12.39 -18.45
C HIS A 105 12.85 -12.21 -16.92
N LEU A 106 12.40 -13.24 -16.19
CA LEU A 106 12.37 -13.29 -14.73
C LEU A 106 13.67 -13.89 -14.21
N GLU A 107 14.29 -13.21 -13.25
CA GLU A 107 15.46 -13.69 -12.53
C GLU A 107 15.11 -14.09 -11.09
N GLN A 108 16.05 -14.74 -10.41
CA GLN A 108 15.89 -15.05 -9.00
C GLN A 108 15.68 -13.76 -8.19
N GLY A 109 14.69 -13.78 -7.29
CA GLY A 109 14.31 -12.63 -6.46
C GLY A 109 13.24 -11.73 -7.09
N ASP A 110 12.93 -11.91 -8.38
CA ASP A 110 11.82 -11.20 -9.00
C ASP A 110 10.48 -11.76 -8.54
N ILE A 111 9.52 -10.87 -8.33
CA ILE A 111 8.14 -11.23 -8.02
C ILE A 111 7.28 -10.74 -9.18
N SER A 112 6.75 -11.67 -9.98
CA SER A 112 5.77 -11.34 -11.02
C SER A 112 4.37 -11.34 -10.41
N ILE A 113 3.67 -10.22 -10.52
CA ILE A 113 2.27 -10.11 -10.15
C ILE A 113 1.50 -9.82 -11.43
N GLU A 114 0.76 -10.84 -11.88
CA GLU A 114 -0.08 -10.76 -13.08
C GLU A 114 -1.52 -10.49 -12.69
N ASP A 115 -2.14 -9.54 -13.38
CA ASP A 115 -3.55 -9.23 -13.25
C ASP A 115 -4.31 -9.68 -14.50
N PRO A 116 -5.14 -10.73 -14.40
CA PRO A 116 -5.83 -11.29 -15.55
C PRO A 116 -6.83 -10.31 -16.18
N VAL A 117 -7.32 -9.32 -15.42
CA VAL A 117 -8.34 -8.37 -15.90
C VAL A 117 -7.70 -7.23 -16.69
N MET A 118 -6.46 -6.88 -16.39
CA MET A 118 -5.74 -5.74 -16.99
C MET A 118 -4.87 -6.15 -18.18
N ALA A 119 -5.08 -7.34 -18.74
CA ALA A 119 -4.45 -7.77 -19.98
C ALA A 119 -4.71 -6.80 -21.16
N ASN A 120 -5.76 -5.97 -21.06
CA ASN A 120 -6.21 -5.01 -22.08
C ASN A 120 -5.82 -3.55 -21.82
N GLU A 121 -4.94 -3.23 -20.85
CA GLU A 121 -4.43 -1.86 -20.71
C GLU A 121 -3.85 -1.36 -22.04
N GLU A 122 -4.08 -0.07 -22.36
CA GLU A 122 -3.56 0.59 -23.56
C GLU A 122 -2.06 0.27 -23.72
N VAL A 123 -1.79 -0.63 -24.67
CA VAL A 123 -0.43 -0.91 -25.08
C VAL A 123 0.05 0.36 -25.75
N LEU A 124 0.87 1.14 -25.03
CA LEU A 124 1.58 2.26 -25.62
C LEU A 124 2.18 1.79 -26.95
N PRO A 125 1.99 2.56 -28.05
CA PRO A 125 2.23 2.08 -29.39
C PRO A 125 3.66 1.53 -29.50
N ILE A 126 3.74 0.27 -29.95
CA ILE A 126 5.00 -0.38 -30.24
C ILE A 126 5.48 0.19 -31.57
N PRO A 127 6.74 0.66 -31.68
CA PRO A 127 7.29 1.01 -32.98
C PRO A 127 7.15 -0.17 -33.96
N GLU A 128 6.38 0.01 -35.03
CA GLU A 128 6.09 -1.07 -35.98
C GLU A 128 7.38 -1.54 -36.70
N SER A 129 8.30 -0.62 -36.94
CA SER A 129 9.57 -0.88 -37.61
C SER A 129 10.77 -0.73 -36.66
N PRO A 130 11.78 -1.61 -36.76
CA PRO A 130 13.07 -1.41 -36.11
C PRO A 130 13.64 -0.04 -36.48
N VAL A 131 14.21 0.65 -35.51
CA VAL A 131 14.92 1.91 -35.81
C VAL A 131 16.41 1.65 -35.79
N ASP A 132 16.94 1.29 -36.97
CA ASP A 132 18.36 0.96 -37.13
C ASP A 132 19.25 2.15 -36.73
N GLY A 133 20.31 1.84 -35.98
CA GLY A 133 21.30 2.82 -35.53
C GLY A 133 20.86 3.67 -34.34
N VAL A 134 19.72 3.38 -33.69
CA VAL A 134 19.35 4.07 -32.45
C VAL A 134 20.06 3.44 -31.26
N GLU A 135 20.79 4.26 -30.50
CA GLU A 135 21.34 3.87 -29.21
C GLU A 135 20.36 4.20 -28.10
N PHE A 136 20.02 3.21 -27.27
CA PHE A 136 19.12 3.37 -26.12
C PHE A 136 19.89 3.48 -24.81
N TYR A 137 19.49 4.43 -23.97
CA TYR A 137 20.03 4.67 -22.64
C TYR A 137 18.92 5.01 -21.64
N LEU A 138 19.21 4.88 -20.35
CA LEU A 138 18.28 5.24 -19.30
C LEU A 138 18.60 6.62 -18.76
N LYS A 139 17.57 7.43 -18.61
CA LYS A 139 17.59 8.62 -17.77
C LYS A 139 16.97 8.27 -16.41
N ARG A 140 17.76 8.35 -15.36
CA ARG A 140 17.32 8.25 -13.97
C ARG A 140 17.13 9.65 -13.41
N THR A 141 15.93 9.96 -12.95
CA THR A 141 15.61 11.21 -12.25
C THR A 141 15.30 10.89 -10.79
N THR A 142 16.06 11.45 -9.86
CA THR A 142 15.83 11.32 -8.41
C THR A 142 15.39 12.65 -7.85
N LYS A 143 14.18 12.73 -7.33
CA LYS A 143 13.61 13.92 -6.70
C LYS A 143 13.39 13.66 -5.22
N ASN A 144 13.98 14.50 -4.36
CA ASN A 144 13.68 14.54 -2.94
C ASN A 144 12.55 15.56 -2.72
N HIS A 145 11.37 15.10 -2.33
CA HIS A 145 10.19 15.97 -2.14
C HIS A 145 10.31 16.89 -0.94
N ARG A 146 11.09 16.51 0.07
CA ARG A 146 11.33 17.33 1.26
C ARG A 146 12.27 18.51 1.00
N THR A 147 13.34 18.30 0.22
CA THR A 147 14.34 19.33 -0.06
C THR A 147 14.14 20.02 -1.41
N GLY A 148 13.28 19.47 -2.28
CA GLY A 148 13.13 19.92 -3.66
C GLY A 148 14.29 19.56 -4.58
N LYS A 149 15.37 18.95 -4.06
CA LYS A 149 16.57 18.62 -4.84
C LYS A 149 16.22 17.58 -5.91
N VAL A 150 16.70 17.83 -7.13
CA VAL A 150 16.61 16.92 -8.27
C VAL A 150 18.01 16.54 -8.74
N ASP A 151 18.25 15.24 -8.89
CA ASP A 151 19.44 14.65 -9.49
C ASP A 151 19.05 13.90 -10.77
N VAL A 152 19.82 14.09 -11.85
CA VAL A 152 19.59 13.43 -13.13
C VAL A 152 20.88 12.73 -13.55
N ALA A 153 20.79 11.44 -13.83
CA ALA A 153 21.88 10.63 -14.32
C ALA A 153 21.47 9.89 -15.60
N ILE A 154 22.40 9.77 -16.55
CA ILE A 154 22.23 8.99 -17.77
C ILE A 154 23.11 7.74 -17.68
N SER A 155 22.53 6.57 -17.96
CA SER A 155 23.24 5.31 -17.95
C SER A 155 24.15 5.15 -19.17
N LYS A 156 25.01 4.13 -19.13
CA LYS A 156 25.63 3.61 -20.35
C LYS A 156 24.55 3.03 -21.29
N PRO A 157 24.79 3.00 -22.62
CA PRO A 157 23.90 2.35 -23.55
C PRO A 157 23.61 0.89 -23.19
N GLY A 158 22.40 0.43 -23.48
CA GLY A 158 21.98 -0.98 -23.31
C GLY A 158 21.59 -1.39 -21.88
N MET A 159 21.70 -0.50 -20.88
CA MET A 159 21.17 -0.78 -19.54
C MET A 159 19.64 -0.83 -19.58
N LYS A 160 19.04 -1.91 -19.05
CA LYS A 160 17.58 -2.05 -18.95
C LYS A 160 17.05 -1.43 -17.66
N ILE A 161 15.83 -0.88 -17.68
CA ILE A 161 15.15 -0.31 -16.52
C ILE A 161 15.12 -1.33 -15.39
N ARG A 162 14.82 -2.60 -15.69
CA ARG A 162 14.81 -3.68 -14.69
C ARG A 162 16.12 -3.85 -13.93
N ASP A 163 17.25 -3.79 -14.62
CA ASP A 163 18.58 -3.96 -14.02
C ASP A 163 18.91 -2.73 -13.17
N ALA A 164 18.59 -1.54 -13.69
CA ALA A 164 18.79 -0.29 -12.97
C ALA A 164 17.94 -0.20 -11.70
N LEU A 165 16.69 -0.68 -11.74
CA LEU A 165 15.80 -0.80 -10.59
C LEU A 165 16.38 -1.75 -9.55
N ARG A 166 16.75 -2.98 -9.96
CA ARG A 166 17.32 -3.99 -9.04
C ARG A 166 18.58 -3.46 -8.37
N LEU A 167 19.49 -2.87 -9.15
CA LEU A 167 20.73 -2.26 -8.63
C LEU A 167 20.44 -1.10 -7.68
N TYR A 168 19.41 -0.30 -7.94
CA TYR A 168 19.05 0.80 -7.05
C TYR A 168 18.47 0.30 -5.73
N VAL A 169 17.51 -0.63 -5.78
CA VAL A 169 16.92 -1.23 -4.58
C VAL A 169 17.99 -1.97 -3.78
N ASP A 170 18.86 -2.75 -4.41
CA ASP A 170 19.98 -3.42 -3.75
C ASP A 170 20.93 -2.43 -3.07
N ARG A 171 21.26 -1.31 -3.72
CA ARG A 171 22.16 -0.32 -3.11
C ARG A 171 21.55 0.40 -1.90
N VAL A 172 20.26 0.69 -1.93
CA VAL A 172 19.59 1.43 -0.85
C VAL A 172 19.18 0.49 0.28
N VAL A 173 18.56 -0.65 -0.07
CA VAL A 173 17.99 -1.59 0.88
C VAL A 173 18.99 -2.66 1.30
N GLY A 174 19.91 -3.09 0.43
CA GLY A 174 20.90 -4.14 0.68
C GLY A 174 20.35 -5.55 0.61
N THR A 175 21.24 -6.54 0.64
CA THR A 175 20.91 -7.86 0.08
C THR A 175 20.62 -9.00 1.06
N LEU A 176 21.26 -9.16 2.24
CA LEU A 176 21.17 -10.49 2.89
C LEU A 176 21.02 -10.57 4.42
N ASP A 177 21.39 -9.55 5.20
CA ASP A 177 21.55 -9.71 6.66
C ASP A 177 20.91 -8.62 7.53
N ARG A 178 20.11 -7.72 6.95
CA ARG A 178 19.57 -6.57 7.68
C ARG A 178 18.05 -6.62 7.78
N SER A 179 17.54 -6.24 8.95
CA SER A 179 16.10 -6.02 9.12
C SER A 179 15.69 -4.71 8.45
N VAL A 180 14.68 -4.79 7.59
CA VAL A 180 14.09 -3.63 6.91
C VAL A 180 12.65 -3.49 7.41
N PHE A 181 12.41 -2.43 8.17
CA PHE A 181 11.10 -2.08 8.70
C PHE A 181 10.45 -1.05 7.80
N VAL A 182 9.19 -1.30 7.44
CA VAL A 182 8.41 -0.47 6.55
C VAL A 182 7.06 -0.21 7.21
N GLU A 183 6.74 1.03 7.55
CA GLU A 183 5.41 1.37 8.09
C GLU A 183 4.35 1.13 7.02
N ARG A 184 4.53 1.69 5.82
CA ARG A 184 3.60 1.48 4.69
C ARG A 184 4.31 1.01 3.42
N PHE A 185 3.89 -0.15 2.92
CA PHE A 185 4.31 -0.69 1.63
C PHE A 185 3.17 -0.57 0.62
N SER A 186 3.38 0.23 -0.42
CA SER A 186 2.40 0.55 -1.44
C SER A 186 2.80 0.00 -2.80
N VAL A 187 1.84 -0.58 -3.49
CA VAL A 187 2.00 -1.04 -4.87
C VAL A 187 0.95 -0.34 -5.72
N GLN A 188 1.41 0.40 -6.73
CA GLN A 188 0.53 0.97 -7.75
C GLN A 188 0.79 0.28 -9.08
N ASN A 189 -0.28 -0.06 -9.79
CA ASN A 189 -0.35 -0.90 -11.00
C ASN A 189 -0.32 -2.40 -10.72
N THR A 190 -1.08 -3.14 -11.52
CA THR A 190 -1.43 -4.54 -11.25
C THR A 190 -0.67 -5.55 -12.09
N ARG A 191 0.06 -5.07 -13.12
CA ARG A 191 1.01 -5.85 -13.91
C ARG A 191 2.42 -5.32 -13.65
N ILE A 192 3.01 -5.80 -12.57
CA ILE A 192 4.36 -5.41 -12.15
C ILE A 192 5.18 -6.65 -11.89
N ILE A 193 6.42 -6.61 -12.39
CA ILE A 193 7.47 -7.47 -11.91
C ILE A 193 8.31 -6.66 -10.94
N PHE A 194 8.25 -7.00 -9.65
CA PHE A 194 9.07 -6.39 -8.63
C PHE A 194 10.47 -6.94 -8.77
N ARG A 195 11.40 -6.10 -9.20
CA ARG A 195 12.82 -6.44 -9.34
C ARG A 195 13.52 -6.26 -7.99
N LEU A 196 13.31 -7.22 -7.10
CA LEU A 196 13.84 -7.17 -5.75
C LEU A 196 15.17 -7.92 -5.65
N PRO A 197 16.07 -7.51 -4.76
CA PRO A 197 17.27 -8.28 -4.50
C PRO A 197 16.94 -9.64 -3.88
N VAL A 198 17.71 -10.66 -4.27
CA VAL A 198 17.57 -12.01 -3.73
C VAL A 198 17.74 -11.98 -2.21
N GLY A 199 16.83 -12.62 -1.49
CA GLY A 199 16.90 -12.73 -0.02
C GLY A 199 16.36 -11.52 0.74
N LEU A 200 15.78 -10.53 0.05
CA LEU A 200 15.13 -9.39 0.71
C LEU A 200 14.05 -9.86 1.70
N LYS A 201 14.12 -9.32 2.92
CA LYS A 201 13.17 -9.56 4.01
C LYS A 201 12.66 -8.25 4.57
N LEU A 202 11.35 -8.08 4.57
CA LEU A 202 10.65 -6.88 5.00
C LEU A 202 9.78 -7.18 6.23
N HIS A 203 9.78 -6.24 7.18
CA HIS A 203 8.83 -6.17 8.29
C HIS A 203 7.88 -5.04 7.96
N ILE A 204 6.69 -5.35 7.47
CA ILE A 204 5.72 -4.33 7.05
C ILE A 204 4.56 -4.22 8.04
N GLU A 205 4.09 -3.00 8.32
CA GLU A 205 2.90 -2.80 9.16
C GLU A 205 1.63 -2.67 8.31
N GLU A 206 1.69 -1.84 7.27
CA GLU A 206 0.59 -1.55 6.35
C GLU A 206 0.92 -2.00 4.92
N LEU A 207 0.01 -2.75 4.30
CA LEU A 207 0.06 -3.10 2.88
C LEU A 207 -1.04 -2.35 2.11
N CYS A 208 -0.66 -1.55 1.12
CA CYS A 208 -1.61 -0.78 0.29
C CYS A 208 -1.52 -1.21 -1.18
N TYR A 209 -2.66 -1.51 -1.81
CA TYR A 209 -2.74 -1.80 -3.24
C TYR A 209 -4.11 -1.43 -3.82
N GLN A 210 -4.17 -1.21 -5.13
CA GLN A 210 -5.40 -0.74 -5.80
C GLN A 210 -6.18 -1.84 -6.50
N ALA A 211 -5.58 -2.99 -6.77
CA ALA A 211 -6.27 -4.11 -7.39
C ALA A 211 -5.41 -5.38 -7.33
N ASN A 212 -6.00 -6.50 -7.75
CA ASN A 212 -5.35 -7.80 -7.84
C ASN A 212 -4.78 -8.28 -6.48
N GLY A 213 -5.55 -8.08 -5.42
CA GLY A 213 -5.08 -8.26 -4.05
C GLY A 213 -4.61 -9.67 -3.74
N ASN A 214 -5.31 -10.68 -4.23
CA ASN A 214 -4.94 -12.07 -3.99
C ASN A 214 -3.55 -12.41 -4.56
N ASN A 215 -3.32 -12.13 -5.84
CA ASN A 215 -2.04 -12.42 -6.49
C ASN A 215 -0.93 -11.57 -5.89
N LEU A 216 -1.24 -10.32 -5.51
CA LEU A 216 -0.28 -9.43 -4.89
C LEU A 216 0.18 -9.94 -3.51
N ILE A 217 -0.77 -10.29 -2.64
CA ILE A 217 -0.48 -10.86 -1.32
C ILE A 217 0.37 -12.11 -1.49
N ASN A 218 -0.04 -13.05 -2.35
CA ASN A 218 0.66 -14.32 -2.54
C ASN A 218 2.06 -14.13 -3.11
N GLY A 219 2.24 -13.19 -4.05
CA GLY A 219 3.53 -12.86 -4.63
C GLY A 219 4.50 -12.23 -3.63
N LEU A 220 4.01 -11.35 -2.76
CA LEU A 220 4.84 -10.64 -1.78
C LEU A 220 5.04 -11.40 -0.45
N LEU A 221 4.21 -12.40 -0.15
CA LEU A 221 4.32 -13.17 1.09
C LEU A 221 5.73 -13.73 1.37
N PRO A 222 6.49 -14.24 0.37
CA PRO A 222 7.85 -14.77 0.60
C PRO A 222 8.87 -13.74 1.13
N ILE A 223 8.64 -12.45 0.91
CA ILE A 223 9.53 -11.38 1.40
C ILE A 223 9.07 -10.80 2.74
N PHE A 224 7.85 -11.08 3.19
CA PHE A 224 7.37 -10.63 4.49
C PHE A 224 7.83 -11.57 5.60
N THR A 225 8.25 -10.98 6.72
CA THR A 225 8.77 -11.72 7.89
C THR A 225 7.79 -11.79 9.05
N HIS A 226 6.77 -10.93 9.05
CA HIS A 226 5.80 -10.78 10.13
C HIS A 226 4.38 -10.65 9.55
N PRO A 227 3.34 -11.02 10.31
CA PRO A 227 1.96 -10.79 9.93
C PRO A 227 1.69 -9.30 9.69
N ILE A 228 0.93 -9.00 8.64
CA ILE A 228 0.54 -7.63 8.26
C ILE A 228 -0.54 -7.15 9.24
N LYS A 229 -0.35 -5.97 9.83
CA LYS A 229 -1.28 -5.39 10.80
C LYS A 229 -2.48 -4.71 10.12
N TYR A 230 -2.22 -4.06 8.98
CA TYR A 230 -3.21 -3.28 8.25
C TYR A 230 -3.16 -3.56 6.75
N MET A 231 -4.30 -3.75 6.12
CA MET A 231 -4.40 -3.84 4.66
C MET A 231 -5.33 -2.76 4.11
N PHE A 232 -4.91 -2.10 3.04
CA PHE A 232 -5.72 -1.17 2.27
C PHE A 232 -5.83 -1.68 0.84
N LEU A 233 -7.06 -1.96 0.41
CA LEU A 233 -7.30 -2.55 -0.89
C LEU A 233 -8.56 -2.02 -1.54
N GLN A 234 -8.55 -2.04 -2.86
CA GLN A 234 -9.75 -1.89 -3.67
C GLN A 234 -10.08 -3.25 -4.28
N VAL A 235 -11.32 -3.68 -4.08
CA VAL A 235 -11.87 -4.92 -4.66
C VAL A 235 -12.64 -4.58 -5.91
N ARG A 236 -12.77 -5.54 -6.83
CA ARG A 236 -13.48 -5.32 -8.10
C ARG A 236 -14.89 -5.88 -8.11
N HIS A 237 -15.07 -7.04 -7.50
CA HIS A 237 -16.32 -7.79 -7.52
C HIS A 237 -16.48 -8.57 -6.20
N MET A 238 -17.69 -9.08 -5.99
CA MET A 238 -18.04 -9.86 -4.78
C MET A 238 -17.35 -11.23 -4.74
N ASP A 239 -16.96 -11.77 -5.88
CA ASP A 239 -16.25 -13.03 -6.07
C ASP A 239 -14.72 -12.87 -6.11
N ASP A 240 -14.20 -11.70 -5.72
CA ASP A 240 -12.76 -11.44 -5.69
C ASP A 240 -12.07 -12.46 -4.77
N GLN A 241 -11.09 -13.19 -5.32
CA GLN A 241 -10.38 -14.25 -4.62
C GLN A 241 -9.67 -13.76 -3.35
N VAL A 242 -9.43 -12.46 -3.22
CA VAL A 242 -8.83 -11.88 -2.02
C VAL A 242 -9.66 -12.18 -0.77
N PHE A 243 -10.99 -12.28 -0.90
CA PHE A 243 -11.86 -12.62 0.24
C PHE A 243 -11.65 -14.02 0.77
N GLN A 244 -11.02 -14.93 0.00
CA GLN A 244 -10.64 -16.28 0.44
C GLN A 244 -9.18 -16.36 0.91
N ASN A 245 -8.40 -15.27 0.77
CA ASN A 245 -6.99 -15.28 1.11
C ASN A 245 -6.78 -15.31 2.65
N PRO A 246 -6.04 -16.30 3.19
CA PRO A 246 -5.83 -16.39 4.64
C PRO A 246 -5.11 -15.18 5.24
N THR A 247 -4.18 -14.57 4.51
CA THR A 247 -3.44 -13.38 4.98
C THR A 247 -4.39 -12.19 5.12
N PHE A 248 -5.34 -12.05 4.19
CA PHE A 248 -6.37 -11.03 4.23
C PHE A 248 -7.35 -11.26 5.40
N ARG A 249 -7.86 -12.49 5.53
CA ARG A 249 -8.83 -12.85 6.59
C ARG A 249 -8.25 -12.73 8.00
N ASN A 250 -6.99 -13.10 8.18
CA ASN A 250 -6.31 -13.03 9.47
C ASN A 250 -5.71 -11.64 9.76
N CYS A 251 -5.86 -10.68 8.85
CA CYS A 251 -5.38 -9.32 9.09
C CYS A 251 -6.25 -8.66 10.19
N PRO A 252 -5.65 -8.11 11.26
CA PRO A 252 -6.42 -7.53 12.37
C PRO A 252 -7.35 -6.40 11.94
N ARG A 253 -6.91 -5.60 10.95
CA ARG A 253 -7.68 -4.47 10.45
C ARG A 253 -7.53 -4.33 8.95
N VAL A 254 -8.66 -4.27 8.26
CA VAL A 254 -8.71 -4.18 6.80
C VAL A 254 -9.54 -2.97 6.39
N PHE A 255 -9.00 -2.21 5.45
CA PHE A 255 -9.66 -1.11 4.79
C PHE A 255 -9.99 -1.55 3.35
N VAL A 256 -11.27 -1.59 3.01
CA VAL A 256 -11.75 -2.02 1.69
C VAL A 256 -12.45 -0.87 0.99
N CYS A 257 -12.06 -0.60 -0.26
CA CYS A 257 -12.81 0.21 -1.20
C CYS A 257 -13.60 -0.73 -2.10
N LEU A 258 -14.91 -0.75 -1.90
CA LEU A 258 -15.87 -1.42 -2.75
C LEU A 258 -16.14 -0.58 -4.01
N PRO A 259 -16.36 -1.20 -5.18
CA PRO A 259 -16.81 -0.50 -6.37
C PRO A 259 -18.17 0.17 -6.11
N ALA A 260 -18.41 1.32 -6.76
CA ALA A 260 -19.61 2.13 -6.56
C ALA A 260 -20.90 1.53 -7.15
N ASN A 261 -20.87 0.29 -7.63
CA ASN A 261 -22.06 -0.37 -8.13
C ASN A 261 -22.96 -0.77 -6.94
N GLN A 262 -24.27 -0.64 -7.11
CA GLN A 262 -25.28 -1.01 -6.10
C GLN A 262 -25.42 -2.54 -6.00
N MET A 263 -24.31 -3.22 -5.71
CA MET A 263 -24.27 -4.65 -5.45
C MET A 263 -24.62 -4.94 -3.99
N TRP A 264 -25.25 -6.07 -3.71
CA TRP A 264 -25.53 -6.55 -2.36
C TRP A 264 -24.28 -7.12 -1.70
N TRP A 265 -23.54 -6.28 -1.00
CA TRP A 265 -22.27 -6.67 -0.36
C TRP A 265 -22.46 -7.46 0.93
N SER A 266 -23.63 -7.37 1.56
CA SER A 266 -23.93 -8.06 2.83
C SER A 266 -23.62 -9.56 2.81
N GLY A 267 -23.84 -10.24 1.68
CA GLY A 267 -23.55 -11.66 1.51
C GLY A 267 -22.07 -12.01 1.64
N VAL A 268 -21.18 -11.16 1.14
CA VAL A 268 -19.71 -11.34 1.28
C VAL A 268 -19.26 -10.89 2.66
N LEU A 269 -19.73 -9.71 3.10
CA LEU A 269 -19.26 -9.08 4.33
C LEU A 269 -19.61 -9.90 5.58
N ARG A 270 -20.74 -10.61 5.60
CA ARG A 270 -21.11 -11.48 6.73
C ARG A 270 -20.16 -12.66 6.93
N GLU A 271 -19.50 -13.11 5.86
CA GLU A 271 -18.60 -14.28 5.87
C GLU A 271 -17.18 -13.89 6.26
N LEU A 272 -16.88 -12.59 6.37
CA LEU A 272 -15.57 -12.11 6.76
C LEU A 272 -15.40 -12.14 8.28
N GLU A 273 -14.41 -12.89 8.75
CA GLU A 273 -14.02 -12.96 10.17
C GLU A 273 -12.92 -11.95 10.53
N ILE A 274 -12.97 -10.76 9.92
CA ILE A 274 -11.98 -9.71 10.16
C ILE A 274 -12.39 -8.93 11.42
N PRO A 275 -11.50 -8.78 12.43
CA PRO A 275 -11.84 -8.07 13.67
C PRO A 275 -12.26 -6.61 13.42
N GLU A 276 -11.60 -5.90 12.51
CA GLU A 276 -11.97 -4.54 12.16
C GLU A 276 -11.96 -4.32 10.66
N LEU A 277 -13.16 -4.20 10.09
CA LEU A 277 -13.35 -3.91 8.68
C LEU A 277 -13.83 -2.47 8.50
N VAL A 278 -13.10 -1.70 7.69
CA VAL A 278 -13.42 -0.31 7.38
C VAL A 278 -13.67 -0.17 5.89
N LEU A 279 -14.89 0.18 5.53
CA LEU A 279 -15.26 0.50 4.16
C LEU A 279 -14.92 1.97 3.90
N PHE A 280 -13.86 2.21 3.13
CA PHE A 280 -13.36 3.54 2.83
C PHE A 280 -13.64 3.88 1.36
N ARG A 281 -14.03 5.13 1.07
CA ARG A 281 -14.55 5.59 -0.23
C ARG A 281 -15.78 4.83 -0.75
N SER A 282 -16.40 4.03 0.10
CA SER A 282 -17.60 3.26 -0.24
C SER A 282 -18.65 3.50 0.83
N GLU A 283 -19.87 3.73 0.37
CA GLU A 283 -21.04 3.79 1.22
C GLU A 283 -21.91 2.57 0.88
N LEU A 284 -22.21 1.76 1.88
CA LEU A 284 -23.16 0.66 1.73
C LEU A 284 -24.57 1.22 1.78
N ILE A 285 -25.47 0.69 0.95
CA ILE A 285 -26.89 1.02 1.09
C ILE A 285 -27.41 0.58 2.48
N PRO A 286 -28.37 1.31 3.08
CA PRO A 286 -28.89 0.97 4.42
C PRO A 286 -29.35 -0.47 4.55
N ARG A 287 -29.98 -1.02 3.50
CA ARG A 287 -30.40 -2.42 3.45
C ARG A 287 -29.26 -3.42 3.65
N ASP A 288 -28.07 -3.18 3.12
CA ASP A 288 -26.93 -4.09 3.30
C ASP A 288 -26.45 -4.07 4.75
N LEU A 289 -26.42 -2.89 5.36
CA LEU A 289 -26.00 -2.69 6.74
C LEU A 289 -27.00 -3.28 7.75
N THR A 290 -28.31 -3.11 7.53
CA THR A 290 -29.35 -3.75 8.36
C THR A 290 -29.37 -5.27 8.20
N THR A 291 -29.15 -5.76 6.97
CA THR A 291 -29.01 -7.21 6.71
C THR A 291 -27.78 -7.77 7.43
N LEU A 292 -26.64 -7.08 7.38
CA LEU A 292 -25.41 -7.47 8.06
C LEU A 292 -25.60 -7.51 9.59
N ALA A 293 -26.20 -6.46 10.18
CA ALA A 293 -26.51 -6.44 11.60
C ALA A 293 -27.43 -7.60 12.01
N SER A 294 -28.46 -7.89 11.20
CA SER A 294 -29.36 -9.03 11.44
C SER A 294 -28.62 -10.36 11.45
N PHE A 295 -27.72 -10.58 10.48
CA PHE A 295 -26.89 -11.78 10.49
C PHE A 295 -25.98 -11.87 11.72
N TRP A 296 -25.42 -10.75 12.19
CA TRP A 296 -24.57 -10.76 13.39
C TRP A 296 -25.34 -11.06 14.67
N MET A 297 -26.64 -10.73 14.72
CA MET A 297 -27.51 -11.12 15.83
C MET A 297 -27.72 -12.63 15.87
N GLU A 298 -27.76 -13.29 14.71
CA GLU A 298 -27.98 -14.75 14.60
C GLU A 298 -26.67 -15.55 14.74
N ASP A 299 -25.57 -15.06 14.17
CA ASP A 299 -24.29 -15.78 14.06
C ASP A 299 -23.37 -15.57 15.29
N HIS A 300 -23.75 -14.71 16.24
CA HIS A 300 -22.99 -14.39 17.45
C HIS A 300 -21.52 -14.05 17.16
N LYS A 301 -21.28 -13.01 16.34
CA LYS A 301 -19.93 -12.56 16.02
C LYS A 301 -19.12 -12.29 17.30
N ARG A 302 -17.80 -12.49 17.21
CA ARG A 302 -16.88 -12.29 18.33
C ARG A 302 -16.95 -10.86 18.88
N ILE A 303 -16.89 -10.72 20.20
CA ILE A 303 -16.73 -9.41 20.87
C ILE A 303 -15.46 -8.71 20.34
N GLY A 304 -15.61 -7.43 19.98
CA GLY A 304 -14.59 -6.61 19.36
C GLY A 304 -14.65 -6.57 17.83
N THR A 305 -15.49 -7.40 17.20
CA THR A 305 -15.70 -7.33 15.75
C THR A 305 -16.41 -6.03 15.37
N THR A 306 -15.87 -5.32 14.37
CA THR A 306 -16.36 -4.01 13.93
C THR A 306 -16.45 -3.91 12.41
N VAL A 307 -17.53 -3.32 11.92
CA VAL A 307 -17.68 -2.83 10.55
C VAL A 307 -17.98 -1.34 10.59
N SER A 308 -17.11 -0.54 9.97
CA SER A 308 -17.27 0.91 9.84
C SER A 308 -17.47 1.27 8.37
N CYS A 309 -18.48 2.08 8.06
CA CYS A 309 -18.77 2.52 6.71
C CYS A 309 -18.83 4.04 6.67
N LEU A 310 -18.14 4.67 5.72
CA LEU A 310 -18.28 6.10 5.49
C LEU A 310 -19.70 6.41 5.00
N THR A 311 -20.28 7.48 5.52
CA THR A 311 -21.56 8.00 5.06
C THR A 311 -21.63 9.50 5.29
N ARG A 312 -22.45 10.17 4.49
CA ARG A 312 -22.80 11.58 4.68
C ARG A 312 -24.09 11.78 5.49
N ASN A 313 -24.78 10.69 5.84
CA ASN A 313 -26.10 10.75 6.45
C ASN A 313 -26.27 9.72 7.57
N VAL A 314 -25.41 9.78 8.58
CA VAL A 314 -25.46 8.88 9.75
C VAL A 314 -26.86 8.85 10.38
N GLU A 315 -27.54 9.99 10.48
CA GLU A 315 -28.87 10.08 11.08
C GLU A 315 -29.89 9.18 10.37
N ALA A 316 -29.91 9.18 9.03
CA ALA A 316 -30.81 8.30 8.28
C ALA A 316 -30.49 6.82 8.52
N TYR A 317 -29.21 6.41 8.55
CA TYR A 317 -28.87 5.02 8.89
C TYR A 317 -29.34 4.65 10.29
N LEU A 318 -29.13 5.53 11.28
CA LEU A 318 -29.58 5.28 12.64
C LEU A 318 -31.11 5.18 12.72
N GLN A 319 -31.87 5.95 11.94
CA GLN A 319 -33.32 5.80 11.86
C GLN A 319 -33.72 4.43 11.27
N ASP A 320 -33.10 4.02 10.16
CA ASP A 320 -33.37 2.72 9.54
C ASP A 320 -33.02 1.56 10.49
N PHE A 321 -31.95 1.70 11.27
CA PHE A 321 -31.57 0.70 12.27
C PHE A 321 -32.48 0.65 13.49
N ALA A 322 -33.18 1.74 13.83
CA ALA A 322 -34.13 1.74 14.93
C ALA A 322 -35.34 0.83 14.66
N GLU A 323 -35.60 0.49 13.40
CA GLU A 323 -36.62 -0.47 12.98
C GLU A 323 -36.19 -1.93 13.14
N LEU A 324 -34.91 -2.21 13.47
CA LEU A 324 -34.46 -3.58 13.69
C LEU A 324 -35.19 -4.22 14.89
N PRO A 325 -35.59 -5.49 14.77
CA PRO A 325 -36.20 -6.20 15.89
C PRO A 325 -35.19 -6.35 17.03
N GLY A 326 -35.63 -6.13 18.27
CA GLY A 326 -34.80 -6.33 19.46
C GLY A 326 -33.93 -5.12 19.86
N VAL A 327 -34.04 -3.98 19.17
CA VAL A 327 -33.51 -2.71 19.67
C VAL A 327 -34.21 -2.39 20.99
N TYR A 328 -33.44 -2.41 22.08
CA TYR A 328 -33.99 -2.27 23.43
C TYR A 328 -33.46 -1.05 24.17
N LYS A 329 -32.40 -0.40 23.65
CA LYS A 329 -31.79 0.75 24.30
C LYS A 329 -31.18 1.73 23.32
N THR A 330 -31.43 3.01 23.60
CA THR A 330 -30.80 4.16 22.98
C THR A 330 -29.89 4.80 24.03
N VAL A 331 -28.58 4.70 23.87
CA VAL A 331 -27.59 5.26 24.83
C VAL A 331 -26.95 6.51 24.25
N ASN A 332 -26.53 7.45 25.09
CA ASN A 332 -25.64 8.52 24.63
C ASN A 332 -24.36 7.85 24.10
N PRO A 333 -23.89 8.19 22.90
CA PRO A 333 -22.71 7.58 22.34
C PRO A 333 -21.49 8.03 23.13
N ARG A 334 -20.39 7.29 22.99
CA ARG A 334 -19.11 7.60 23.65
C ARG A 334 -18.74 9.08 23.40
N SER A 335 -17.91 9.62 24.29
CA SER A 335 -17.51 11.03 24.47
C SER A 335 -16.92 11.80 23.28
N ASN A 336 -17.10 11.38 22.02
CA ASN A 336 -16.60 12.02 20.80
C ASN A 336 -17.50 11.78 19.56
N SER A 337 -18.75 11.35 19.73
CA SER A 337 -19.69 11.29 18.61
C SER A 337 -20.46 12.61 18.53
N PRO A 338 -20.53 13.27 17.35
CA PRO A 338 -21.38 14.44 17.18
C PRO A 338 -22.88 14.08 17.19
N TYR A 339 -23.20 12.79 17.12
CA TYR A 339 -24.56 12.27 17.11
C TYR A 339 -25.01 12.00 18.54
N GLY A 340 -26.25 12.32 18.88
CA GLY A 340 -26.73 12.28 20.27
C GLY A 340 -27.07 10.89 20.79
N PHE A 341 -27.00 9.82 19.99
CA PHE A 341 -27.38 8.48 20.43
C PHE A 341 -26.69 7.34 19.67
N ALA A 342 -26.66 6.17 20.30
CA ALA A 342 -26.29 4.86 19.76
C ALA A 342 -27.43 3.87 20.01
N LEU A 343 -27.66 2.97 19.06
CA LEU A 343 -28.62 1.88 19.19
C LEU A 343 -27.92 0.64 19.74
N THR A 344 -28.55 -0.02 20.70
CA THR A 344 -28.05 -1.27 21.27
C THR A 344 -29.07 -2.39 21.06
N VAL A 345 -28.59 -3.50 20.52
CA VAL A 345 -29.38 -4.71 20.28
C VAL A 345 -28.75 -5.87 21.05
N LYS A 346 -29.55 -6.57 21.85
CA LYS A 346 -29.04 -7.67 22.67
C LYS A 346 -28.92 -8.91 21.80
N ILE A 347 -27.74 -9.52 21.77
CA ILE A 347 -27.50 -10.77 21.07
C ILE A 347 -27.71 -11.93 22.04
N ASP A 348 -27.01 -11.90 23.19
CA ASP A 348 -27.06 -12.94 24.21
C ASP A 348 -26.83 -12.37 25.62
N PHE A 349 -26.45 -13.23 26.59
CA PHE A 349 -26.22 -12.83 27.98
C PHE A 349 -24.93 -12.05 28.22
N ALA A 350 -23.97 -12.11 27.30
CA ALA A 350 -22.64 -11.51 27.42
C ALA A 350 -22.36 -10.45 26.35
N SER A 351 -23.07 -10.47 25.21
CA SER A 351 -22.77 -9.64 24.06
C SER A 351 -23.97 -8.84 23.52
N VAL A 352 -23.65 -7.67 22.97
CA VAL A 352 -24.60 -6.74 22.32
C VAL A 352 -24.02 -6.22 21.02
N ILE A 353 -24.88 -5.89 20.06
CA ILE A 353 -24.52 -5.06 18.90
C ILE A 353 -24.76 -3.60 19.26
N CYS A 354 -23.75 -2.76 19.11
CA CYS A 354 -23.86 -1.32 19.18
C CYS A 354 -23.75 -0.72 17.78
N ILE A 355 -24.69 0.15 17.44
CA ILE A 355 -24.75 0.85 16.15
C ILE A 355 -24.74 2.35 16.41
N TYR A 356 -23.72 3.05 15.91
CA TYR A 356 -23.51 4.45 16.24
C TYR A 356 -22.73 5.21 15.18
N GLY A 357 -22.89 6.53 15.17
CA GLY A 357 -22.08 7.43 14.37
C GLY A 357 -20.74 7.76 15.01
N ALA A 358 -19.69 7.90 14.21
CA ALA A 358 -18.36 8.30 14.66
C ALA A 358 -17.64 9.15 13.62
N HIS A 359 -16.65 9.94 14.06
CA HIS A 359 -15.69 10.53 13.11
C HIS A 359 -14.79 9.45 12.50
N ALA A 360 -14.44 9.63 11.23
CA ALA A 360 -13.50 8.75 10.55
C ALA A 360 -12.14 8.71 11.25
N TYR A 361 -11.48 7.55 11.23
CA TYR A 361 -10.12 7.40 11.75
C TYR A 361 -9.14 8.37 11.08
N CYS A 362 -8.10 8.80 11.80
CA CYS A 362 -7.04 9.65 11.23
C CYS A 362 -6.40 9.04 9.97
N SER A 363 -6.26 7.71 9.92
CA SER A 363 -5.76 6.98 8.75
C SER A 363 -6.69 7.16 7.54
N VAL A 364 -8.01 7.03 7.73
CA VAL A 364 -9.02 7.26 6.69
C VAL A 364 -9.03 8.72 6.25
N LYS A 365 -9.04 9.67 7.19
CA LYS A 365 -8.97 11.11 6.91
C LYS A 365 -7.75 11.47 6.05
N ARG A 366 -6.58 10.89 6.38
CA ARG A 366 -5.33 11.06 5.61
C ARG A 366 -5.44 10.50 4.19
N LEU A 367 -6.11 9.37 4.00
CA LEU A 367 -6.30 8.73 2.68
C LEU A 367 -7.33 9.46 1.80
N LEU A 368 -8.33 10.09 2.41
CA LEU A 368 -9.34 10.88 1.70
C LEU A 368 -8.89 12.32 1.46
N ASN A 369 -7.85 12.79 2.17
CA ASN A 369 -7.49 14.20 2.25
C ASN A 369 -8.69 15.07 2.68
N GLN A 370 -9.51 14.55 3.60
CA GLN A 370 -10.74 15.16 4.12
C GLN A 370 -10.78 14.99 5.64
N TRP A 371 -11.04 16.08 6.37
CA TRP A 371 -11.01 16.09 7.84
C TRP A 371 -12.39 15.87 8.47
N ASP A 372 -13.45 16.20 7.74
CA ASP A 372 -14.85 16.06 8.16
C ASP A 372 -15.48 14.87 7.43
N CYS A 373 -15.03 13.67 7.80
CA CYS A 373 -15.63 12.43 7.35
C CYS A 373 -16.28 11.73 8.54
N GLU A 374 -17.50 11.27 8.32
CA GLU A 374 -18.33 10.60 9.31
C GLU A 374 -18.53 9.15 8.89
N MET A 375 -18.73 8.28 9.87
CA MET A 375 -18.91 6.86 9.68
C MET A 375 -20.09 6.37 10.50
N ILE A 376 -20.83 5.43 9.95
CA ILE A 376 -21.69 4.53 10.72
C ILE A 376 -20.87 3.31 11.13
N VAL A 377 -20.96 2.91 12.39
CA VAL A 377 -20.20 1.81 12.96
C VAL A 377 -21.16 0.78 13.55
N ILE A 378 -20.93 -0.49 13.22
CA ILE A 378 -21.55 -1.65 13.86
C ILE A 378 -20.43 -2.36 14.65
N GLU A 379 -20.55 -2.44 15.97
CA GLU A 379 -19.57 -3.08 16.86
C GLU A 379 -20.25 -4.14 17.73
N VAL A 380 -19.65 -5.32 17.85
CA VAL A 380 -20.05 -6.29 18.88
C VAL A 380 -19.29 -6.01 20.17
N MET A 381 -20.01 -5.77 21.26
CA MET A 381 -19.47 -5.38 22.55
C MET A 381 -19.86 -6.35 23.67
N ASP A 382 -19.04 -6.36 24.71
CA ASP A 382 -19.41 -6.95 26.01
C ASP A 382 -20.50 -6.11 26.68
N ILE A 383 -21.60 -6.74 27.09
CA ILE A 383 -22.74 -6.08 27.72
C ILE A 383 -22.34 -5.31 28.99
N GLN A 384 -21.43 -5.84 29.80
CA GLN A 384 -20.97 -5.19 31.03
C GLN A 384 -20.17 -3.92 30.72
N LYS A 385 -19.48 -3.88 29.57
CA LYS A 385 -18.75 -2.69 29.14
C LYS A 385 -19.71 -1.59 28.71
N VAL A 386 -20.83 -1.93 28.09
CA VAL A 386 -21.86 -0.97 27.67
C VAL A 386 -22.57 -0.39 28.90
N GLU A 387 -22.95 -1.23 29.86
CA GLU A 387 -23.63 -0.80 31.09
C GLU A 387 -22.77 0.12 31.98
N ARG A 388 -21.43 0.06 31.88
CA ARG A 388 -20.51 0.96 32.62
C ARG A 388 -20.30 2.33 31.97
N LEU A 389 -20.75 2.52 30.73
CA LEU A 389 -20.66 3.82 30.04
C LEU A 389 -21.83 4.75 30.40
N GLU A 390 -22.74 4.27 31.24
CA GLU A 390 -23.83 4.99 31.91
C GLU A 390 -23.37 5.54 33.27
#